data_AF-A0A7Z0DY16-F1
#
_entry.id   AF-A0A7Z0DY16-F1
#
_cell.length_a   1.000
_cell.length_b   1.000
_cell.length_c   1.000
_cell.angle_alpha   90.00
_cell.angle_beta   90.00
_cell.angle_gamma   90.00
#
_symmetry.space_group_name_H-M   'P 1'
#
loop_
_entity.id
_entity.type
_entity.pdbx_description
1 polymer ?
#
loop_
_entity_poly.entity_id
_entity_poly.type
_entity_poly.pdbx_seq_one_letter_code
_entity_poly.pdbx_strand_id
1 'polypeptide(L)'
;MRALAIAATGMDAQQTNLEVIANNIANINTTGFKRARAEFSDLLYQTERAKGVANRANQAVVPEGANIGLGVQTSAVRNLHLQGELTQTGNDLDVALIGKGFFQIQSTDGTTLYTRAGAFNKNDQGQLVTIDGYEVLPGITIPTGSTELTISRSGQVSAKLPGAADATVLGQLTLADFVNEAGLQPLGDNLFQETAASGEAVVGNPDEEGFAYMKQGYLESSNVDPVKEITELISA
;
A
#
# COMPACT_ATOMS: atom_id res chain seq x y z
N MET A 1 -8.94 10.58 39.05
CA MET A 1 -7.72 9.85 38.62
C MET A 1 -7.34 10.24 37.18
N ARG A 2 -6.88 11.48 36.96
CA ARG A 2 -6.63 12.01 35.61
C ARG A 2 -5.30 11.54 35.01
N ALA A 3 -4.26 11.45 35.82
CA ALA A 3 -2.94 10.97 35.41
C ALA A 3 -2.98 9.53 34.87
N LEU A 4 -3.80 8.65 35.48
CA LEU A 4 -3.96 7.27 35.02
C LEU A 4 -4.63 7.18 33.63
N ALA A 5 -5.60 8.06 33.33
CA ALA A 5 -6.24 8.08 32.02
C ALA A 5 -5.27 8.54 30.92
N ILE A 6 -4.49 9.60 31.20
CA ILE A 6 -3.43 10.08 30.29
C ILE A 6 -2.41 8.97 30.04
N ALA A 7 -1.94 8.31 31.10
CA ALA A 7 -1.00 7.19 31.00
C ALA A 7 -1.59 6.00 30.23
N ALA A 8 -2.86 5.65 30.46
CA ALA A 8 -3.55 4.58 29.73
C ALA A 8 -3.59 4.87 28.22
N THR A 9 -4.03 6.07 27.82
CA THR A 9 -4.06 6.44 26.39
C THR A 9 -2.67 6.43 25.74
N GLY A 10 -1.62 6.77 26.50
CA GLY A 10 -0.24 6.66 26.04
C GLY A 10 0.20 5.21 25.84
N MET A 11 -0.15 4.31 26.77
CA MET A 11 0.15 2.88 26.64
C MET A 11 -0.60 2.24 25.46
N ASP A 12 -1.88 2.60 25.25
CA ASP A 12 -2.68 2.09 24.14
C ASP A 12 -2.10 2.56 22.79
N ALA A 13 -1.66 3.82 22.70
CA ALA A 13 -0.99 4.34 21.52
C ALA A 13 0.33 3.62 21.24
N GLN A 14 1.13 3.35 22.28
CA GLN A 14 2.37 2.58 22.11
C GLN A 14 2.12 1.12 21.73
N GLN A 15 1.09 0.48 22.29
CA GLN A 15 0.68 -0.86 21.88
C GLN A 15 0.34 -0.89 20.39
N THR A 16 -0.46 0.08 19.92
CA THR A 16 -0.80 0.17 18.49
C THR A 16 0.45 0.39 17.64
N ASN A 17 1.38 1.25 18.09
CA ASN A 17 2.65 1.47 17.39
C ASN A 17 3.47 0.18 17.26
N LEU A 18 3.61 -0.57 18.36
CA LEU A 18 4.30 -1.85 18.40
C LEU A 18 3.64 -2.88 17.47
N GLU A 19 2.31 -2.95 17.43
CA GLU A 19 1.57 -3.84 16.54
C GLU A 19 1.81 -3.52 15.06
N VAL A 20 1.83 -2.23 14.70
CA VAL A 20 2.12 -1.78 13.33
C VAL A 20 3.56 -2.12 12.93
N ILE A 21 4.54 -1.85 13.79
CA ILE A 21 5.95 -2.18 13.53
C ILE A 21 6.14 -3.69 13.41
N ALA A 22 5.52 -4.48 14.30
CA ALA A 22 5.57 -5.94 14.24
C ALA A 22 4.98 -6.47 12.92
N ASN A 23 3.87 -5.89 12.45
CA ASN A 23 3.27 -6.26 11.18
C ASN A 23 4.17 -5.91 9.99
N ASN A 24 4.82 -4.74 10.00
CA ASN A 24 5.80 -4.36 8.99
C ASN A 24 6.95 -5.37 8.91
N ILE A 25 7.53 -5.73 10.07
CA ILE A 25 8.63 -6.71 10.15
C ILE A 25 8.18 -8.08 9.61
N ALA A 26 6.98 -8.53 9.96
CA ALA A 26 6.46 -9.81 9.48
C ALA A 26 6.34 -9.85 7.93
N ASN A 27 6.10 -8.71 7.29
CA ASN A 27 5.86 -8.58 5.86
C ASN A 27 7.06 -8.06 5.04
N ILE A 28 8.29 -8.14 5.57
CA ILE A 28 9.50 -7.72 4.83
C ILE A 28 9.68 -8.50 3.52
N ASN A 29 9.34 -9.79 3.50
CA ASN A 29 9.50 -10.64 2.33
C ASN A 29 8.23 -10.73 1.47
N THR A 30 7.19 -9.98 1.81
CA THR A 30 5.92 -10.00 1.09
C THR A 30 6.03 -9.11 -0.16
N THR A 31 5.84 -9.72 -1.33
CA THR A 31 5.87 -9.03 -2.63
C THR A 31 4.81 -7.93 -2.69
N GLY A 32 5.21 -6.71 -3.07
CA GLY A 32 4.32 -5.57 -3.23
C GLY A 32 3.79 -4.97 -1.92
N PHE A 33 4.23 -5.45 -0.75
CA PHE A 33 3.78 -4.93 0.55
C PHE A 33 4.17 -3.47 0.77
N LYS A 34 3.25 -2.70 1.32
CA LYS A 34 3.42 -1.28 1.64
C LYS A 34 3.43 -1.10 3.15
N ARG A 35 4.56 -0.64 3.69
CA ARG A 35 4.79 -0.33 5.09
C ARG A 35 3.70 0.58 5.64
N ALA A 36 3.15 0.20 6.78
CA ALA A 36 2.17 0.99 7.51
C ALA A 36 2.85 1.88 8.56
N ARG A 37 2.22 3.00 8.90
CA ARG A 37 2.65 3.89 9.98
C ARG A 37 1.45 4.33 10.81
N ALA A 38 1.56 4.21 12.13
CA ALA A 38 0.61 4.79 13.07
C ALA A 38 0.84 6.31 13.17
N GLU A 39 -0.24 7.08 13.05
CA GLU A 39 -0.27 8.53 13.23
C GLU A 39 -1.08 8.84 14.49
N PHE A 40 -0.58 9.74 15.32
CA PHE A 40 -1.18 10.09 16.61
C PHE A 40 -1.53 11.57 16.68
N SER A 41 -2.51 11.93 17.50
CA SER A 41 -2.85 13.32 17.78
C SER A 41 -3.16 13.51 19.25
N ASP A 42 -2.84 14.70 19.78
CA ASP A 42 -3.15 15.03 21.16
C ASP A 42 -4.66 15.15 21.39
N LEU A 43 -5.07 14.93 22.64
CA LEU A 43 -6.43 15.15 23.09
C LEU A 43 -6.59 16.58 23.63
N LEU A 44 -7.85 16.97 23.84
CA LEU A 44 -8.23 18.31 24.28
C LEU A 44 -7.45 18.77 25.53
N TYR A 45 -7.21 20.08 25.62
CA TYR A 45 -6.52 20.68 26.75
C TYR A 45 -7.52 21.20 27.78
N GLN A 46 -7.33 20.86 29.05
CA GLN A 46 -8.06 21.48 30.15
C GLN A 46 -7.29 22.68 30.67
N THR A 47 -7.92 23.85 30.65
CA THR A 47 -7.35 25.09 31.18
C THR A 47 -7.58 25.16 32.69
N GLU A 48 -6.53 25.10 33.50
CA GLU A 48 -6.59 25.34 34.95
C GLU A 48 -6.43 26.84 35.26
N ARG A 49 -5.64 27.55 34.45
CA ARG A 49 -5.46 29.00 34.55
C ARG A 49 -5.31 29.60 33.16
N ALA A 50 -6.24 30.44 32.76
CA ALA A 50 -6.17 31.12 31.47
C ALA A 50 -4.98 32.10 31.42
N LYS A 51 -4.30 32.17 30.27
CA LYS A 51 -3.31 33.23 29.98
C LYS A 51 -4.02 34.59 29.93
N GLY A 52 -3.39 35.64 30.44
CA GLY A 52 -3.93 37.00 30.30
C GLY A 52 -4.92 37.45 31.38
N VAL A 53 -5.22 36.64 32.40
CA VAL A 53 -6.08 37.06 33.52
C VAL A 53 -5.29 37.87 34.56
N ALA A 54 -5.96 38.80 35.24
CA ALA A 54 -5.35 39.62 36.30
C ALA A 54 -4.99 38.76 37.54
N ASN A 55 -3.79 38.94 38.08
CA ASN A 55 -3.36 38.28 39.32
C ASN A 55 -4.22 38.74 40.52
N ARG A 56 -4.65 37.80 41.37
CA ARG A 56 -5.48 38.03 42.57
C ARG A 56 -4.88 39.04 43.55
N ALA A 57 -3.57 39.26 43.51
CA ALA A 57 -2.87 40.12 44.46
C ALA A 57 -2.59 41.55 43.96
N ASN A 58 -2.45 41.80 42.64
CA ASN A 58 -1.88 43.09 42.20
C ASN A 58 -2.25 43.53 40.76
N GLN A 59 -3.34 43.01 40.16
CA GLN A 59 -3.80 43.34 38.80
C GLN A 59 -2.78 43.14 37.65
N ALA A 60 -1.57 42.65 37.93
CA ALA A 60 -0.60 42.28 36.91
C ALA A 60 -1.13 41.11 36.07
N VAL A 61 -1.01 41.23 34.75
CA VAL A 61 -1.41 40.19 33.80
C VAL A 61 -0.54 38.96 33.99
N VAL A 62 -1.16 37.79 34.14
CA VAL A 62 -0.43 36.53 34.24
C VAL A 62 0.12 36.15 32.86
N PRO A 63 1.46 36.06 32.69
CA PRO A 63 2.06 35.77 31.38
C PRO A 63 1.93 34.30 30.99
N GLU A 64 1.87 33.39 31.98
CA GLU A 64 1.80 31.95 31.77
C GLU A 64 0.50 31.36 32.35
N GLY A 65 -0.30 30.75 31.48
CA GLY A 65 -1.48 29.97 31.84
C GLY A 65 -1.12 28.50 31.92
N ALA A 66 -1.89 27.76 32.72
CA ALA A 66 -1.73 26.34 32.92
C ALA A 66 -2.79 25.60 32.11
N ASN A 67 -2.36 24.92 31.05
CA ASN A 67 -3.18 24.01 30.26
C ASN A 67 -2.60 22.61 30.38
N ILE A 68 -3.42 21.63 30.71
CA ILE A 68 -3.00 20.23 30.84
C ILE A 68 -3.67 19.43 29.73
N GLY A 69 -2.89 18.77 28.88
CA GLY A 69 -3.39 17.87 27.84
C GLY A 69 -4.08 16.64 28.42
N LEU A 70 -5.07 16.10 27.71
CA LEU A 70 -5.86 14.96 28.18
C LEU A 70 -5.38 13.60 27.68
N GLY A 71 -4.24 13.54 26.98
CA GLY A 71 -3.65 12.31 26.46
C GLY A 71 -3.44 12.37 24.96
N VAL A 72 -3.43 11.19 24.34
CA VAL A 72 -3.19 10.98 22.91
C VAL A 72 -4.20 9.99 22.36
N GLN A 73 -4.49 10.05 21.07
CA GLN A 73 -5.27 9.02 20.37
C GLN A 73 -4.59 8.64 19.06
N THR A 74 -4.80 7.40 18.61
CA THR A 74 -4.41 6.96 17.27
C THR A 74 -5.37 7.58 16.26
N SER A 75 -4.84 8.45 15.39
CA SER A 75 -5.62 9.14 14.37
C SER A 75 -5.81 8.28 13.13
N ALA A 76 -4.79 7.54 12.72
CA ALA A 76 -4.84 6.64 11.57
C ALA A 76 -3.70 5.63 11.58
N VAL A 77 -3.87 4.51 10.87
CA VAL A 77 -2.78 3.66 10.40
C VAL A 77 -2.77 3.79 8.88
N ARG A 78 -1.74 4.44 8.33
CA ARG A 78 -1.64 4.74 6.90
C ARG A 78 -0.61 3.86 6.23
N ASN A 79 -0.94 3.35 5.05
CA ASN A 79 0.04 2.69 4.19
C ASN A 79 0.87 3.73 3.44
N LEU A 80 2.16 3.47 3.32
CA LEU A 80 3.09 4.30 2.58
C LEU A 80 3.34 3.63 1.22
N HIS A 81 2.68 4.14 0.18
CA HIS A 81 2.77 3.64 -1.18
C HIS A 81 4.05 4.06 -1.92
N LEU A 82 5.19 3.95 -1.23
CA LEU A 82 6.51 4.14 -1.83
C LEU A 82 6.91 2.89 -2.61
N GLN A 83 7.67 3.07 -3.68
CA GLN A 83 8.26 1.98 -4.46
C GLN A 83 9.27 1.21 -3.61
N GLY A 84 9.13 -0.11 -3.56
CA GLY A 84 10.13 -1.01 -3.01
C GLY A 84 11.22 -1.38 -4.01
N GLU A 85 12.26 -2.05 -3.52
CA GLU A 85 13.33 -2.58 -4.37
C GLU A 85 12.79 -3.61 -5.37
N LEU A 86 13.44 -3.70 -6.53
CA LEU A 86 13.06 -4.65 -7.57
C LEU A 86 14.00 -5.83 -7.57
N THR A 87 13.45 -7.03 -7.42
CA THR A 87 14.20 -8.28 -7.41
C THR A 87 13.98 -9.03 -8.73
N GLN A 88 15.06 -9.49 -9.35
CA GLN A 88 14.97 -10.29 -10.56
C GLN A 88 14.67 -11.74 -10.18
N THR A 89 13.57 -12.29 -10.70
CA THR A 89 13.15 -13.67 -10.43
C THR A 89 13.46 -14.60 -11.59
N GLY A 90 13.47 -14.07 -12.82
CA GLY A 90 13.68 -14.85 -14.04
C GLY A 90 12.46 -15.64 -14.50
N ASN A 91 11.30 -15.47 -13.86
CA ASN A 91 10.02 -16.06 -14.28
C ASN A 91 9.30 -15.12 -15.24
N ASP A 92 8.82 -15.64 -16.37
CA ASP A 92 8.19 -14.83 -17.43
C ASP A 92 6.86 -14.19 -17.00
N LEU A 93 6.17 -14.77 -16.01
CA LEU A 93 4.89 -14.28 -15.49
C LEU A 93 5.04 -13.33 -14.29
N ASP A 94 6.26 -13.13 -13.82
CA ASP A 94 6.53 -12.15 -12.77
C ASP A 94 6.70 -10.77 -13.40
N VAL A 95 5.87 -9.82 -12.99
CA VAL A 95 5.88 -8.47 -13.56
C VAL A 95 5.96 -7.44 -12.45
N ALA A 96 7.00 -6.61 -12.46
CA ALA A 96 7.09 -5.47 -11.56
C ALA A 96 6.61 -4.20 -12.27
N LEU A 97 6.08 -3.28 -11.48
CA LEU A 97 5.74 -1.94 -11.93
C LEU A 97 6.81 -0.95 -11.44
N ILE A 98 7.22 -0.03 -12.32
CA ILE A 98 8.16 1.04 -11.99
C ILE A 98 7.46 2.37 -12.20
N GLY A 99 7.15 3.06 -11.10
CA GLY A 99 6.34 4.29 -11.11
C GLY A 99 4.99 4.07 -10.41
N LYS A 100 4.00 4.93 -10.66
CA LYS A 100 2.69 4.87 -10.00
C LYS A 100 1.69 3.95 -10.70
N GLY A 101 0.84 3.29 -9.93
CA GLY A 101 -0.26 2.49 -10.47
C GLY A 101 -0.42 1.13 -9.80
N PHE A 102 -1.47 0.42 -10.17
CA PHE A 102 -1.82 -0.87 -9.60
C PHE A 102 -2.28 -1.80 -10.72
N PHE A 103 -1.98 -3.09 -10.55
CA PHE A 103 -2.65 -4.12 -11.31
C PHE A 103 -4.10 -4.21 -10.89
N GLN A 104 -4.98 -4.43 -11.86
CA GLN A 104 -6.39 -4.64 -11.64
C GLN A 104 -6.64 -6.15 -11.62
N ILE A 105 -7.38 -6.63 -10.64
CA ILE A 105 -7.78 -8.02 -10.55
C ILE A 105 -9.29 -8.09 -10.32
N GLN A 106 -9.90 -9.19 -10.73
CA GLN A 106 -11.30 -9.46 -10.49
C GLN A 106 -11.45 -10.46 -9.33
N SER A 107 -12.19 -10.05 -8.30
CA SER A 107 -12.60 -10.94 -7.22
C SER A 107 -13.65 -11.96 -7.70
N THR A 108 -13.89 -13.01 -6.92
CA THR A 108 -14.93 -14.02 -7.19
C THR A 108 -16.33 -13.42 -7.30
N ASP A 109 -16.55 -12.29 -6.63
CA ASP A 109 -17.82 -11.57 -6.63
C ASP A 109 -17.97 -10.62 -7.84
N GLY A 110 -16.98 -10.59 -8.73
CA GLY A 110 -16.93 -9.74 -9.92
C GLY A 110 -16.44 -8.32 -9.68
N THR A 111 -16.16 -7.94 -8.42
CA THR A 111 -15.62 -6.64 -8.05
C THR A 111 -14.15 -6.49 -8.47
N THR A 112 -13.78 -5.30 -8.93
CA THR A 112 -12.38 -4.99 -9.24
C THR A 112 -11.63 -4.64 -7.96
N LEU A 113 -10.51 -5.32 -7.73
CA LEU A 113 -9.56 -5.02 -6.67
C LEU A 113 -8.23 -4.63 -7.30
N TYR A 114 -7.36 -4.05 -6.49
CA TYR A 114 -6.10 -3.47 -6.93
C TYR A 114 -4.95 -4.08 -6.16
N THR A 115 -3.85 -4.39 -6.83
CA THR A 115 -2.65 -4.90 -6.17
C THR A 115 -1.38 -4.37 -6.80
N ARG A 116 -0.32 -4.35 -6.00
CA ARG A 116 1.04 -4.10 -6.46
C ARG A 116 1.84 -5.40 -6.64
N ALA A 117 1.31 -6.52 -6.15
CA ALA A 117 1.93 -7.82 -6.32
C ALA A 117 1.74 -8.31 -7.76
N GLY A 118 2.85 -8.53 -8.46
CA GLY A 118 2.84 -9.02 -9.85
C GLY A 118 3.34 -10.45 -9.99
N ALA A 119 3.17 -11.28 -8.96
CA ALA A 119 3.45 -12.71 -9.01
C ALA A 119 2.23 -13.43 -9.61
N PHE A 120 2.23 -13.60 -10.93
CA PHE A 120 1.12 -14.19 -11.66
C PHE A 120 1.38 -15.64 -12.09
N ASN A 121 0.31 -16.37 -12.33
CA ASN A 121 0.29 -17.73 -12.83
C ASN A 121 -0.78 -17.88 -13.91
N LYS A 122 -0.85 -19.06 -14.53
CA LYS A 122 -1.90 -19.42 -15.48
C LYS A 122 -2.85 -20.42 -14.83
N ASN A 123 -4.15 -20.26 -15.03
CA ASN A 123 -5.13 -21.28 -14.66
C ASN A 123 -5.24 -22.38 -15.75
N ASP A 124 -6.13 -23.35 -15.54
CA ASP A 124 -6.42 -24.46 -16.47
C ASP A 124 -6.95 -24.00 -17.83
N GLN A 125 -7.57 -22.82 -17.89
CA GLN A 125 -8.04 -22.18 -19.11
C GLN A 125 -6.97 -21.32 -19.80
N GLY A 126 -5.79 -21.18 -19.19
CA GLY A 126 -4.69 -20.36 -19.70
C GLY A 126 -4.84 -18.86 -19.42
N GLN A 127 -5.82 -18.44 -18.62
CA GLN A 127 -5.97 -17.04 -18.20
C GLN A 127 -4.90 -16.68 -17.17
N LEU A 128 -4.49 -15.41 -17.17
CA LEU A 128 -3.58 -14.86 -16.18
C LEU A 128 -4.31 -14.67 -14.84
N VAL A 129 -3.80 -15.30 -13.79
CA VAL A 129 -4.35 -15.25 -12.44
C VAL A 129 -3.27 -14.91 -11.40
N THR A 130 -3.66 -14.37 -10.26
CA THR A 130 -2.78 -14.20 -9.10
C THR A 130 -2.47 -15.54 -8.43
N ILE A 131 -1.59 -15.54 -7.42
CA ILE A 131 -1.32 -16.72 -6.58
C ILE A 131 -2.58 -17.28 -5.89
N ASP A 132 -3.55 -16.40 -5.58
CA ASP A 132 -4.81 -16.75 -4.94
C ASP A 132 -5.90 -17.16 -5.95
N GLY A 133 -5.59 -17.11 -7.26
CA GLY A 133 -6.50 -17.52 -8.33
C GLY A 133 -7.44 -16.42 -8.84
N TYR A 134 -7.24 -15.15 -8.43
CA TYR A 134 -8.01 -14.03 -8.98
C TYR A 134 -7.55 -13.70 -10.41
N GLU A 135 -8.49 -13.45 -11.31
CA GLU A 135 -8.16 -13.10 -12.71
C GLU A 135 -7.56 -11.69 -12.79
N VAL A 136 -6.48 -11.54 -13.56
CA VAL A 136 -5.87 -10.23 -13.84
C VAL A 136 -6.62 -9.56 -14.99
N LEU A 137 -6.98 -8.30 -14.80
CA LEU A 137 -7.70 -7.50 -15.79
C LEU A 137 -6.76 -6.64 -16.64
N PRO A 138 -7.03 -6.50 -17.95
CA PRO A 138 -8.05 -7.24 -18.73
C PRO A 138 -7.69 -8.73 -18.87
N GLY A 139 -8.70 -9.59 -18.95
CA GLY A 139 -8.54 -11.05 -19.01
C GLY A 139 -7.74 -11.50 -20.23
N ILE A 140 -6.45 -11.75 -20.07
CA ILE A 140 -5.55 -12.21 -21.13
C ILE A 140 -5.46 -13.73 -21.05
N THR A 141 -5.82 -14.40 -22.15
CA THR A 141 -5.71 -15.86 -22.28
C THR A 141 -4.45 -16.21 -23.07
N ILE A 142 -3.58 -16.99 -22.47
CA ILE A 142 -2.33 -17.49 -23.06
C ILE A 142 -2.60 -18.86 -23.68
N PRO A 143 -2.47 -19.03 -25.01
CA PRO A 143 -2.72 -20.30 -25.67
C PRO A 143 -1.82 -21.43 -25.16
N THR A 144 -2.40 -22.62 -25.01
CA THR A 144 -1.64 -23.81 -24.63
C THR A 144 -0.58 -24.15 -25.67
N GLY A 145 0.65 -24.40 -25.22
CA GLY A 145 1.78 -24.72 -26.09
C GLY A 145 2.63 -23.52 -26.50
N SER A 146 2.34 -22.29 -26.05
CA SER A 146 3.23 -21.14 -26.27
C SER A 146 4.66 -21.46 -25.81
N THR A 147 5.65 -21.26 -26.68
CA THR A 147 7.06 -21.53 -26.38
C THR A 147 7.75 -20.36 -25.68
N GLU A 148 7.25 -19.14 -25.89
CA GLU A 148 7.82 -17.90 -25.36
C GLU A 148 6.67 -16.93 -25.06
N LEU A 149 6.74 -16.26 -23.92
CA LEU A 149 5.81 -15.21 -23.49
C LEU A 149 6.60 -13.94 -23.24
N THR A 150 6.19 -12.83 -23.86
CA THR A 150 6.83 -11.54 -23.69
C THR A 150 5.81 -10.51 -23.24
N ILE A 151 6.15 -9.78 -22.18
CA ILE A 151 5.38 -8.66 -21.68
C ILE A 151 6.22 -7.41 -21.89
N SER A 152 5.79 -6.59 -22.86
CA SER A 152 6.49 -5.35 -23.18
C SER A 152 6.33 -4.31 -22.07
N ARG A 153 7.15 -3.26 -22.14
CA ARG A 153 7.13 -2.13 -21.22
C ARG A 153 5.77 -1.43 -21.12
N SER A 154 5.02 -1.37 -22.23
CA SER A 154 3.67 -0.80 -22.32
C SER A 154 2.56 -1.79 -21.92
N GLY A 155 2.92 -2.95 -21.39
CA GLY A 155 1.99 -3.99 -20.97
C GLY A 155 1.40 -4.84 -22.08
N GLN A 156 1.82 -4.66 -23.34
CA GLN A 156 1.42 -5.56 -24.42
C GLN A 156 1.98 -6.95 -24.16
N VAL A 157 1.08 -7.94 -24.10
CA VAL A 157 1.39 -9.36 -23.89
C VAL A 157 1.36 -10.06 -25.24
N SER A 158 2.47 -10.65 -25.62
CA SER A 158 2.60 -11.45 -26.84
C SER A 158 3.15 -12.83 -26.51
N ALA A 159 2.71 -13.82 -27.29
CA ALA A 159 3.17 -15.19 -27.15
C ALA A 159 3.58 -15.75 -28.51
N LYS A 160 4.63 -16.56 -28.52
CA LYS A 160 5.05 -17.31 -29.70
C LYS A 160 4.46 -18.72 -29.65
N LEU A 161 3.67 -19.05 -30.66
CA LEU A 161 3.09 -20.38 -30.82
C LEU A 161 4.09 -21.35 -31.50
N PRO A 162 4.01 -22.66 -31.23
CA PRO A 162 4.84 -23.65 -31.90
C PRO A 162 4.68 -23.59 -33.42
N GLY A 163 5.78 -23.44 -34.14
CA GLY A 163 5.79 -23.38 -35.61
C GLY A 163 5.44 -22.02 -36.21
N ALA A 164 5.10 -21.01 -35.40
CA ALA A 164 4.98 -19.63 -35.86
C ALA A 164 6.36 -18.96 -35.92
N ALA A 165 6.63 -18.21 -37.00
CA ALA A 165 7.86 -17.43 -37.12
C ALA A 165 7.84 -16.23 -36.15
N ASP A 166 6.68 -15.56 -36.07
CA ASP A 166 6.48 -14.32 -35.32
C ASP A 166 5.61 -14.52 -34.07
N ALA A 167 5.78 -13.63 -33.08
CA ALA A 167 4.95 -13.59 -31.88
C ALA A 167 3.58 -12.97 -32.19
N THR A 168 2.51 -13.55 -31.64
CA THR A 168 1.16 -13.02 -31.75
C THR A 168 0.81 -12.21 -30.50
N VAL A 169 0.23 -11.02 -30.69
CA VAL A 169 -0.26 -10.18 -29.58
C VAL A 169 -1.56 -10.77 -29.05
N LEU A 170 -1.59 -11.07 -27.75
CA LEU A 170 -2.74 -11.65 -27.05
C LEU A 170 -3.63 -10.57 -26.43
N GLY A 171 -3.03 -9.44 -26.03
CA GLY A 171 -3.72 -8.34 -25.39
C GLY A 171 -2.74 -7.34 -24.80
N GLN A 172 -3.27 -6.41 -24.00
CA GLN A 172 -2.47 -5.40 -23.30
C GLN A 172 -3.00 -5.25 -21.88
N LEU A 173 -2.11 -5.36 -20.90
CA LEU A 173 -2.42 -5.08 -19.51
C LEU A 173 -2.59 -3.58 -19.30
N THR A 174 -3.56 -3.21 -18.46
CA THR A 174 -3.82 -1.82 -18.07
C THR A 174 -3.57 -1.60 -16.59
N LEU A 175 -3.18 -0.40 -16.21
CA LEU A 175 -2.97 -0.02 -14.81
C LEU A 175 -4.07 0.91 -14.34
N ALA A 176 -4.34 0.86 -13.04
CA ALA A 176 -5.17 1.86 -12.36
C ALA A 176 -4.28 2.75 -11.49
N ASP A 177 -4.53 4.05 -11.53
CA ASP A 177 -3.95 5.02 -10.58
C ASP A 177 -5.06 5.72 -9.79
N PHE A 178 -4.71 6.26 -8.63
CA PHE A 178 -5.64 6.94 -7.74
C PHE A 178 -5.11 8.32 -7.34
N VAL A 179 -6.02 9.28 -7.25
CA VAL A 179 -5.67 10.63 -6.78
C VAL A 179 -5.14 10.59 -5.34
N ASN A 180 -5.68 9.68 -4.51
CA ASN A 180 -5.25 9.49 -3.14
C ASN A 180 -5.09 8.00 -2.79
N GLU A 181 -3.89 7.46 -2.97
CA GLU A 181 -3.56 6.07 -2.64
C GLU A 181 -3.79 5.74 -1.15
N ALA A 182 -3.60 6.69 -0.23
CA ALA A 182 -3.83 6.48 1.20
C ALA A 182 -5.31 6.29 1.57
N GLY A 183 -6.23 6.63 0.65
CA GLY A 183 -7.66 6.38 0.81
C GLY A 183 -8.08 4.96 0.42
N LEU A 184 -7.18 4.16 -0.15
CA LEU A 184 -7.48 2.77 -0.51
C LEU A 184 -7.66 1.92 0.74
N GLN A 185 -8.68 1.05 0.72
CA GLN A 185 -8.93 0.14 1.82
C GLN A 185 -8.14 -1.16 1.62
N PRO A 186 -7.22 -1.52 2.53
CA PRO A 186 -6.56 -2.82 2.48
C PRO A 186 -7.54 -3.94 2.84
N LEU A 187 -7.58 -5.00 2.04
CA LEU A 187 -8.45 -6.16 2.25
C LEU A 187 -7.73 -7.41 2.79
N GLY A 188 -6.39 -7.36 2.88
CA GLY A 188 -5.55 -8.55 3.05
C GLY A 188 -4.93 -8.97 1.72
N ASP A 189 -4.01 -9.93 1.75
CA ASP A 189 -3.37 -10.52 0.55
C ASP A 189 -2.72 -9.49 -0.41
N ASN A 190 -2.31 -8.33 0.12
CA ASN A 190 -1.84 -7.16 -0.66
C ASN A 190 -2.86 -6.65 -1.69
N LEU A 191 -4.15 -6.83 -1.39
CA LEU A 191 -5.27 -6.32 -2.17
C LEU A 191 -5.80 -5.03 -1.55
N PHE A 192 -6.20 -4.13 -2.44
CA PHE A 192 -6.74 -2.82 -2.14
C PHE A 192 -8.09 -2.66 -2.82
N GLN A 193 -9.02 -2.00 -2.14
CA GLN A 193 -10.32 -1.64 -2.67
C GLN A 193 -10.44 -0.11 -2.76
N GLU A 194 -11.06 0.34 -3.84
CA GLU A 194 -11.43 1.75 -4.02
C GLU A 194 -12.41 2.20 -2.92
N THR A 195 -12.22 3.43 -2.43
CA THR A 195 -13.16 4.09 -1.53
C THR A 195 -13.49 5.50 -2.02
N ALA A 196 -14.49 6.13 -1.42
CA ALA A 196 -14.78 7.55 -1.66
C ALA A 196 -13.58 8.47 -1.33
N ALA A 197 -12.66 8.04 -0.45
CA ALA A 197 -11.48 8.81 -0.08
C ALA A 197 -10.30 8.61 -1.05
N SER A 198 -10.23 7.50 -1.80
CA SER A 198 -9.20 7.29 -2.83
C SER A 198 -9.49 8.07 -4.12
N GLY A 199 -10.77 8.34 -4.36
CA GLY A 199 -11.27 8.76 -5.67
C GLY A 199 -11.46 7.56 -6.60
N GLU A 200 -12.08 7.81 -7.74
CA GLU A 200 -12.30 6.81 -8.79
C GLU A 200 -10.98 6.35 -9.40
N ALA A 201 -10.89 5.07 -9.73
CA ALA A 201 -9.74 4.51 -10.44
C ALA A 201 -9.58 5.14 -11.83
N VAL A 202 -8.42 5.75 -12.10
CA VAL A 202 -8.04 6.23 -13.43
C VAL A 202 -7.28 5.11 -14.12
N VAL A 203 -7.90 4.49 -15.12
CA VAL A 203 -7.30 3.40 -15.89
C VAL A 203 -6.57 3.94 -17.11
N GLY A 204 -5.33 3.51 -17.32
CA GLY A 204 -4.50 3.91 -18.45
C GLY A 204 -3.52 2.83 -18.86
N ASN A 205 -2.84 3.05 -19.99
CA ASN A 205 -1.82 2.11 -20.44
C ASN A 205 -0.50 2.34 -19.70
N PRO A 206 0.27 1.29 -19.42
CA PRO A 206 1.61 1.43 -18.89
C PRO A 206 2.50 2.27 -19.82
N ASP A 207 3.47 2.97 -19.23
CA ASP A 207 4.43 3.87 -19.91
C ASP A 207 3.82 5.15 -20.52
N GLU A 208 2.52 5.39 -20.32
CA GLU A 208 1.90 6.70 -20.58
C GLU A 208 2.23 7.70 -19.47
N GLU A 209 2.09 9.00 -19.76
CA GLU A 209 2.37 10.06 -18.79
C GLU A 209 1.47 9.91 -17.55
N GLY A 210 2.12 9.79 -16.38
CA GLY A 210 1.44 9.57 -15.10
C GLY A 210 1.37 8.09 -14.66
N PHE A 211 1.61 7.13 -15.56
CA PHE A 211 1.55 5.70 -15.26
C PHE A 211 2.94 5.05 -15.14
N ALA A 212 3.01 3.99 -14.33
CA ALA A 212 4.16 3.12 -14.27
C ALA A 212 4.35 2.39 -15.61
N TYR A 213 5.57 1.93 -15.83
CA TYR A 213 5.84 0.95 -16.89
C TYR A 213 6.08 -0.44 -16.30
N MET A 214 5.87 -1.45 -17.12
CA MET A 214 6.02 -2.86 -16.72
C MET A 214 7.44 -3.37 -16.97
N LYS A 215 7.93 -4.20 -16.05
CA LYS A 215 9.20 -4.89 -16.17
C LYS A 215 9.01 -6.39 -15.90
N GLN A 216 9.04 -7.18 -16.95
CA GLN A 216 8.93 -8.64 -16.92
C GLN A 216 10.17 -9.28 -16.28
N GLY A 217 9.99 -10.38 -15.55
CA GLY A 217 11.04 -11.13 -14.85
C GLY A 217 11.48 -10.53 -13.53
N TYR A 218 10.71 -9.56 -13.01
CA TYR A 218 11.00 -8.86 -11.76
C TYR A 218 9.76 -8.84 -10.87
N LEU A 219 9.99 -8.81 -9.56
CA LEU A 219 8.97 -8.53 -8.55
C LEU A 219 9.39 -7.34 -7.69
N GLU A 220 8.41 -6.54 -7.27
CA GLU A 220 8.61 -5.47 -6.29
C GLU A 220 8.61 -6.08 -4.88
N SER A 221 9.70 -5.89 -4.14
CA SER A 221 9.82 -6.25 -2.73
C SER A 221 9.07 -5.26 -1.84
N SER A 222 8.85 -5.65 -0.58
CA SER A 222 8.35 -4.76 0.45
C SER A 222 9.21 -3.51 0.57
N ASN A 223 8.59 -2.35 0.83
CA ASN A 223 9.31 -1.10 1.10
C ASN A 223 9.66 -0.91 2.60
N VAL A 224 9.65 -2.01 3.36
CA VAL A 224 10.00 -2.04 4.78
C VAL A 224 11.52 -2.11 4.94
N ASP A 225 12.08 -1.23 5.74
CA ASP A 225 13.49 -1.29 6.17
C ASP A 225 13.58 -2.06 7.51
N PRO A 226 14.13 -3.30 7.52
CA PRO A 226 14.18 -4.12 8.73
C PRO A 226 14.97 -3.48 9.86
N VAL A 227 16.07 -2.79 9.57
CA VAL A 227 16.94 -2.21 10.59
C VAL A 227 16.22 -1.05 11.26
N LYS A 228 15.53 -0.23 10.46
CA LYS A 228 14.72 0.87 10.95
C LYS A 228 13.56 0.37 11.81
N GLU A 229 12.78 -0.60 11.33
CA GLU A 229 11.64 -1.13 12.09
C GLU A 229 12.08 -1.78 13.41
N ILE A 230 13.19 -2.55 13.43
CA ILE A 230 13.71 -3.14 14.68
C ILE A 230 14.17 -2.06 15.66
N THR A 231 14.80 -0.99 15.17
CA THR A 231 15.23 0.13 16.02
C THR A 231 14.02 0.86 16.59
N GLU A 232 12.99 1.11 15.78
CA GLU A 232 11.73 1.70 16.21
C GLU A 232 11.03 0.79 17.26
N LEU A 233 11.02 -0.52 17.05
CA LEU A 233 10.46 -1.51 17.99
C LEU A 233 11.15 -1.48 19.37
N ILE A 234 12.47 -1.34 19.40
CA ILE A 234 13.24 -1.29 20.66
C ILE A 234 13.02 0.04 21.39
N SER A 235 12.76 1.12 20.65
CA SER A 235 12.57 2.46 21.19
C SER A 235 11.16 2.78 21.68
N ALA A 236 10.18 1.98 21.26
CA ALA A 236 8.76 2.16 21.54
C ALA A 236 8.35 1.74 22.96
#